data_AF-A0A098PYH6-F1
#
_entry.id   AF-A0A098PYH6-F1
#
_cell.length_a   1.000
_cell.length_b   1.000
_cell.length_c   1.000
_cell.angle_alpha   90.00
_cell.angle_beta   90.00
_cell.angle_gamma   90.00
#
_symmetry.space_group_name_H-M   'P 1'
#
loop_
_entity.id
_entity.type
_entity.pdbx_description
1 polymer ?
#
loop_
_entity_poly.entity_id
_entity_poly.type
_entity_poly.pdbx_seq_one_letter_code
_entity_poly.pdbx_strand_id
1 'polypeptide(L)'
;MSQPGWAEQAHPPACAYDRAAMLALDENAFDQDMQGGWRTIADRPGCAVVAADLLRDYRQAHAITGGIVTWHEGQVRADAGQTAQAIALFEQSYKPAAEDLAGWNPYVDAMIAFLKRDRAGLEAARARLASVPYPKDKDMPPLQDGYVVWPATSGRSEMKMRWPPNLDVVDGLVKCYDEPYSVAYGAQRCRMWTSTFSK
;
A
#
# COMPACT_ATOMS: atom_id res chain seq x y z
N MET A 1 19.28 -36.96 -17.87
CA MET A 1 19.47 -36.33 -16.55
C MET A 1 18.43 -35.23 -16.45
N SER A 2 17.31 -35.49 -15.79
CA SER A 2 16.19 -34.54 -15.68
C SER A 2 16.27 -33.87 -14.31
N GLN A 3 16.28 -32.54 -14.30
CA GLN A 3 16.25 -31.75 -13.08
C GLN A 3 14.90 -31.90 -12.37
N PRO A 4 14.85 -31.84 -11.02
CA PRO A 4 13.59 -31.90 -10.29
C PRO A 4 12.86 -30.56 -10.45
N GLY A 5 11.68 -30.61 -11.08
CA GLY A 5 10.76 -29.48 -11.15
C GLY A 5 10.33 -29.06 -9.75
N TRP A 6 10.39 -27.76 -9.47
CA TRP A 6 9.83 -27.18 -8.27
C TRP A 6 8.32 -27.44 -8.29
N ALA A 7 7.84 -28.26 -7.35
CA ALA A 7 6.43 -28.45 -7.16
C ALA A 7 5.81 -27.10 -6.75
N GLU A 8 4.89 -26.59 -7.56
CA GLU A 8 4.00 -25.49 -7.21
C GLU A 8 3.41 -25.80 -5.82
N GLN A 9 3.66 -24.94 -4.83
CA GLN A 9 3.04 -25.12 -3.52
C GLN A 9 1.52 -25.11 -3.70
N ALA A 10 0.86 -26.23 -3.39
CA ALA A 10 -0.59 -26.33 -3.50
C ALA A 10 -1.24 -25.32 -2.54
N HIS A 11 -1.89 -24.31 -3.11
CA HIS A 11 -2.62 -23.31 -2.35
C HIS A 11 -3.81 -23.95 -1.60
N PRO A 12 -4.21 -23.41 -0.43
CA PRO A 12 -5.41 -23.87 0.25
C PRO A 12 -6.62 -23.82 -0.69
N PRO A 13 -7.52 -24.83 -0.70
CA PRO A 13 -8.68 -24.83 -1.60
C PRO A 13 -9.56 -23.58 -1.48
N ALA A 14 -9.63 -22.98 -0.28
CA ALA A 14 -10.36 -21.74 -0.02
C ALA A 14 -9.79 -20.51 -0.74
N CYS A 15 -8.51 -20.57 -1.13
CA CYS A 15 -7.81 -19.53 -1.86
C CYS A 15 -7.77 -19.79 -3.37
N ALA A 16 -8.48 -20.80 -3.89
CA ALA A 16 -8.48 -21.12 -5.31
C ALA A 16 -9.08 -19.99 -6.16
N TYR A 17 -8.51 -19.80 -7.36
CA TYR A 17 -8.95 -18.83 -8.36
C TYR A 17 -8.51 -19.29 -9.76
N ASP A 18 -9.13 -18.72 -10.80
CA ASP A 18 -8.68 -18.92 -12.18
C ASP A 18 -7.50 -17.99 -12.48
N ARG A 19 -6.29 -18.55 -12.45
CA ARG A 19 -5.05 -17.80 -12.70
C ARG A 19 -4.98 -17.27 -14.13
N ALA A 20 -5.43 -18.04 -15.12
CA ALA A 20 -5.35 -17.59 -16.51
C ALA A 20 -6.27 -16.38 -16.75
N ALA A 21 -7.49 -16.42 -16.17
CA ALA A 21 -8.41 -15.29 -16.23
C ALA A 21 -7.86 -14.05 -15.53
N MET A 22 -7.29 -14.20 -14.32
CA MET A 22 -6.73 -13.06 -13.58
C MET A 22 -5.55 -12.40 -14.30
N LEU A 23 -4.66 -13.19 -14.90
CA LEU A 23 -3.51 -12.65 -15.64
C LEU A 23 -3.91 -11.99 -16.97
N ALA A 24 -5.08 -12.30 -17.50
CA ALA A 24 -5.60 -11.70 -18.73
C ALA A 24 -6.30 -10.34 -18.52
N LEU A 25 -6.55 -9.93 -17.26
CA LEU A 25 -7.13 -8.63 -16.95
C LEU A 25 -6.16 -7.49 -17.32
N ASP A 26 -6.71 -6.35 -17.75
CA ASP A 26 -5.93 -5.11 -17.82
C ASP A 26 -5.55 -4.61 -16.41
N GLU A 27 -4.55 -3.74 -16.32
CA GLU A 27 -3.98 -3.32 -15.03
C GLU A 27 -5.02 -2.65 -14.14
N ASN A 28 -5.97 -1.89 -14.71
CA ASN A 28 -6.99 -1.22 -13.93
C ASN A 28 -7.99 -2.23 -13.34
N ALA A 29 -8.47 -3.18 -14.15
CA ALA A 29 -9.36 -4.25 -13.68
C ALA A 29 -8.67 -5.20 -12.69
N PHE A 30 -7.36 -5.41 -12.83
CA PHE A 30 -6.59 -6.26 -11.93
C PHE A 30 -6.25 -5.57 -10.60
N ASP A 31 -5.78 -4.32 -10.64
CA ASP A 31 -5.11 -3.66 -9.51
C ASP A 31 -5.89 -2.50 -8.88
N GLN A 32 -6.80 -1.86 -9.61
CA GLN A 32 -7.52 -0.66 -9.17
C GLN A 32 -9.00 -0.93 -8.87
N ASP A 33 -9.57 -2.05 -9.35
CA ASP A 33 -10.90 -2.47 -8.96
C ASP A 33 -10.93 -2.88 -7.47
N MET A 34 -11.74 -2.17 -6.69
CA MET A 34 -11.91 -2.41 -5.26
C MET A 34 -12.80 -3.62 -4.95
N GLN A 35 -13.54 -4.14 -5.92
CA GLN A 35 -14.42 -5.30 -5.79
C GLN A 35 -13.96 -6.48 -6.66
N GLY A 36 -12.89 -6.29 -7.44
CA GLY A 36 -12.39 -7.24 -8.43
C GLY A 36 -10.90 -7.55 -8.28
N GLY A 37 -10.34 -8.18 -9.31
CA GLY A 37 -8.91 -8.48 -9.40
C GLY A 37 -8.34 -9.23 -8.21
N TRP A 38 -7.10 -8.89 -7.83
CA TRP A 38 -6.36 -9.58 -6.77
C TRP A 38 -6.99 -9.41 -5.38
N ARG A 39 -7.75 -8.33 -5.13
CA ARG A 39 -8.40 -8.07 -3.83
C ARG A 39 -9.41 -9.15 -3.46
N THR A 40 -10.09 -9.71 -4.46
CA THR A 40 -11.03 -10.83 -4.24
C THR A 40 -10.38 -12.06 -3.60
N ILE A 41 -9.05 -12.19 -3.69
CA ILE A 41 -8.26 -13.24 -3.04
C ILE A 41 -7.69 -12.73 -1.72
N ALA A 42 -7.13 -11.53 -1.70
CA ALA A 42 -6.52 -10.95 -0.49
C ALA A 42 -7.52 -10.80 0.67
N ASP A 43 -8.78 -10.46 0.37
CA ASP A 43 -9.84 -10.27 1.38
C ASP A 43 -10.31 -11.59 2.01
N ARG A 44 -9.91 -12.74 1.47
CA ARG A 44 -10.25 -14.05 2.02
C ARG A 44 -9.32 -14.37 3.20
N PRO A 45 -9.86 -14.79 4.36
CA PRO A 45 -9.06 -15.16 5.51
C PRO A 45 -7.99 -16.21 5.17
N GLY A 46 -6.72 -15.90 5.45
CA GLY A 46 -5.60 -16.81 5.22
C GLY A 46 -5.04 -16.84 3.79
N CYS A 47 -5.54 -16.02 2.87
CA CYS A 47 -5.13 -16.05 1.46
C CYS A 47 -4.13 -14.96 1.06
N ALA A 48 -3.57 -14.19 2.01
CA ALA A 48 -2.65 -13.10 1.72
C ALA A 48 -1.41 -13.55 0.89
N VAL A 49 -0.78 -14.68 1.25
CA VAL A 49 0.37 -15.21 0.47
C VAL A 49 -0.04 -15.53 -0.97
N VAL A 50 -1.22 -16.12 -1.15
CA VAL A 50 -1.76 -16.49 -2.47
C VAL A 50 -2.02 -15.26 -3.33
N ALA A 51 -2.60 -14.21 -2.73
CA ALA A 51 -2.83 -12.94 -3.40
C ALA A 51 -1.51 -12.22 -3.75
N ALA A 52 -0.51 -12.29 -2.88
CA ALA A 52 0.82 -11.74 -3.17
C ALA A 52 1.53 -12.51 -4.29
N ASP A 53 1.37 -13.83 -4.37
CA ASP A 53 1.86 -14.64 -5.49
C ASP A 53 1.15 -14.30 -6.80
N LEU A 54 -0.16 -14.04 -6.76
CA LEU A 54 -0.91 -13.55 -7.91
C LEU A 54 -0.39 -12.18 -8.40
N LEU A 55 -0.14 -11.24 -7.49
CA LEU A 55 0.45 -9.93 -7.81
C LEU A 55 1.82 -10.09 -8.47
N ARG A 56 2.70 -10.93 -7.92
CA ARG A 56 4.00 -11.28 -8.51
C ARG A 56 3.85 -11.80 -9.94
N ASP A 57 2.96 -12.77 -10.12
CA ASP A 57 2.74 -13.44 -11.39
C ASP A 57 2.19 -12.50 -12.46
N TYR A 58 1.29 -11.60 -12.06
CA TYR A 58 0.79 -10.52 -12.92
C TYR A 58 1.91 -9.61 -13.37
N ARG A 59 2.74 -9.12 -12.43
CA ARG A 59 3.88 -8.27 -12.79
C ARG A 59 4.85 -8.95 -13.73
N GLN A 60 5.12 -10.24 -13.55
CA GLN A 60 6.00 -11.00 -14.44
C GLN A 60 5.39 -11.15 -15.84
N ALA A 61 4.10 -11.46 -15.93
CA ALA A 61 3.39 -11.61 -17.21
C ALA A 61 3.30 -10.30 -18.00
N HIS A 62 3.22 -9.16 -17.29
CA HIS A 62 3.08 -7.82 -17.88
C HIS A 62 4.37 -6.98 -17.84
N ALA A 63 5.50 -7.59 -17.48
CA ALA A 63 6.81 -6.95 -17.37
C ALA A 63 6.85 -5.67 -16.49
N ILE A 64 6.08 -5.66 -15.40
CA ILE A 64 5.97 -4.54 -14.46
C ILE A 64 7.08 -4.62 -13.40
N THR A 65 8.02 -3.66 -13.42
CA THR A 65 9.18 -3.63 -12.51
C THR A 65 9.07 -2.63 -11.37
N GLY A 66 8.05 -1.77 -11.34
CA GLY A 66 7.86 -0.71 -10.36
C GLY A 66 6.42 -0.19 -10.32
N GLY A 67 6.19 0.94 -9.67
CA GLY A 67 4.86 1.56 -9.63
C GLY A 67 3.88 0.86 -8.69
N ILE A 68 2.58 1.06 -8.95
CA ILE A 68 1.52 0.79 -7.97
C ILE A 68 1.28 -0.72 -7.75
N VAL A 69 1.37 -1.54 -8.79
CA VAL A 69 1.23 -3.01 -8.66
C VAL A 69 2.36 -3.60 -7.83
N THR A 70 3.60 -3.15 -8.05
CA THR A 70 4.77 -3.55 -7.22
C THR A 70 4.59 -3.13 -5.76
N TRP A 71 4.04 -1.93 -5.53
CA TRP A 71 3.71 -1.45 -4.20
C TRP A 71 2.65 -2.32 -3.51
N HIS A 72 1.55 -2.66 -4.20
CA HIS A 72 0.52 -3.53 -3.65
C HIS A 72 1.05 -4.94 -3.35
N GLU A 73 1.91 -5.51 -4.20
CA GLU A 73 2.61 -6.76 -3.85
C GLU A 73 3.36 -6.61 -2.52
N GLY A 74 4.12 -5.53 -2.34
CA GLY A 74 4.83 -5.25 -1.10
C GLY A 74 3.91 -5.20 0.13
N GLN A 75 2.75 -4.54 0.00
CA GLN A 75 1.77 -4.45 1.09
C GLN A 75 1.19 -5.81 1.46
N VAL A 76 0.78 -6.61 0.48
CA VAL A 76 0.20 -7.94 0.75
C VAL A 76 1.26 -8.90 1.30
N ARG A 77 2.52 -8.79 0.84
CA ARG A 77 3.66 -9.52 1.44
C ARG A 77 3.88 -9.11 2.90
N ALA A 78 3.80 -7.82 3.21
CA ALA A 78 3.93 -7.30 4.57
C ALA A 78 2.80 -7.80 5.48
N ASP A 79 1.55 -7.80 4.99
CA ASP A 79 0.39 -8.37 5.68
C ASP A 79 0.56 -9.86 5.98
N ALA A 80 1.16 -10.60 5.05
CA ALA A 80 1.48 -12.02 5.18
C ALA A 80 2.72 -12.30 6.08
N GLY A 81 3.39 -11.27 6.60
CA GLY A 81 4.61 -11.41 7.41
C GLY A 81 5.87 -11.73 6.61
N GLN A 82 5.84 -11.61 5.28
CA GLN A 82 6.96 -11.85 4.38
C GLN A 82 7.88 -10.62 4.29
N THR A 83 8.39 -10.19 5.43
CA THR A 83 9.08 -8.91 5.65
C THR A 83 10.20 -8.61 4.65
N ALA A 84 11.11 -9.56 4.42
CA ALA A 84 12.25 -9.33 3.52
C ALA A 84 11.80 -9.08 2.07
N GLN A 85 10.78 -9.82 1.61
CA GLN A 85 10.22 -9.66 0.27
C GLN A 85 9.47 -8.33 0.14
N ALA A 86 8.68 -7.98 1.16
CA ALA A 86 7.97 -6.70 1.22
C ALA A 86 8.93 -5.50 1.14
N ILE A 87 10.02 -5.50 1.91
CA ILE A 87 11.03 -4.43 1.89
C ILE A 87 11.63 -4.29 0.48
N ALA A 88 12.03 -5.38 -0.17
CA ALA A 88 12.62 -5.32 -1.50
C ALA A 88 11.64 -4.77 -2.55
N LEU A 89 10.34 -5.03 -2.40
CA LEU A 89 9.28 -4.48 -3.27
C LEU A 89 9.02 -3.00 -2.99
N PHE A 90 9.02 -2.59 -1.72
CA PHE A 90 8.92 -1.18 -1.35
C PHE A 90 10.11 -0.37 -1.88
N GLU A 91 11.33 -0.90 -1.81
CA GLU A 91 12.52 -0.25 -2.38
C GLU A 91 12.40 -0.08 -3.91
N GLN A 92 11.79 -1.03 -4.62
CA GLN A 92 11.50 -0.89 -6.06
C GLN A 92 10.43 0.16 -6.39
N SER A 93 9.67 0.62 -5.40
CA SER A 93 8.58 1.57 -5.60
C SER A 93 9.02 3.04 -5.46
N TYR A 94 10.27 3.32 -5.09
CA TYR A 94 10.77 4.69 -5.01
C TYR A 94 10.61 5.43 -6.34
N LYS A 95 10.31 6.72 -6.23
CA LYS A 95 10.28 7.64 -7.37
C LYS A 95 11.56 8.46 -7.43
N PRO A 96 11.98 8.94 -8.61
CA PRO A 96 12.99 9.98 -8.70
C PRO A 96 12.61 11.17 -7.80
N ALA A 97 13.58 11.75 -7.09
CA ALA A 97 13.30 12.82 -6.13
C ALA A 97 12.60 14.05 -6.77
N ALA A 98 12.88 14.32 -8.05
CA ALA A 98 12.22 15.38 -8.81
C ALA A 98 10.74 15.12 -9.09
N GLU A 99 10.29 13.86 -9.03
CA GLU A 99 8.91 13.43 -9.28
C GLU A 99 8.13 13.17 -7.97
N ASP A 100 8.81 13.18 -6.82
CA ASP A 100 8.20 12.96 -5.51
C ASP A 100 7.59 14.23 -4.92
N LEU A 101 6.57 14.75 -5.60
CA LEU A 101 5.95 16.04 -5.23
C LEU A 101 4.99 15.94 -4.03
N ALA A 102 4.50 14.73 -3.72
CA ALA A 102 3.46 14.50 -2.72
C ALA A 102 3.92 13.65 -1.52
N GLY A 103 5.22 13.35 -1.40
CA GLY A 103 5.77 12.62 -0.25
C GLY A 103 5.66 11.10 -0.33
N TRP A 104 5.65 10.55 -1.54
CA TRP A 104 5.71 9.11 -1.77
C TRP A 104 6.97 8.48 -1.16
N ASN A 105 8.17 9.05 -1.35
CA ASN A 105 9.39 8.40 -0.86
C ASN A 105 9.48 8.40 0.69
N PRO A 106 9.14 9.48 1.42
CA PRO A 106 9.00 9.43 2.88
C PRO A 106 7.95 8.42 3.37
N TYR A 107 6.90 8.18 2.57
CA TYR A 107 5.91 7.14 2.87
C TYR A 107 6.48 5.73 2.68
N VAL A 108 7.25 5.49 1.62
CA VAL A 108 8.00 4.24 1.39
C VAL A 108 9.00 4.01 2.54
N ASP A 109 9.78 5.03 2.92
CA ASP A 109 10.71 4.98 4.06
C ASP A 109 10.01 4.52 5.34
N ALA A 110 8.81 5.03 5.62
CA ALA A 110 8.05 4.69 6.80
C ALA A 110 7.65 3.21 6.82
N MET A 111 7.19 2.65 5.69
CA MET A 111 6.86 1.23 5.59
C MET A 111 8.08 0.35 5.86
N ILE A 112 9.21 0.69 5.22
CA ILE A 112 10.46 -0.06 5.37
C ILE A 112 10.94 0.01 6.83
N ALA A 113 10.92 1.18 7.45
CA ALA A 113 11.36 1.37 8.83
C ALA A 113 10.48 0.59 9.81
N PHE A 114 9.15 0.62 9.63
CA PHE A 114 8.23 -0.17 10.44
C PHE A 114 8.54 -1.67 10.34
N LEU A 115 8.72 -2.18 9.12
CA LEU A 115 9.04 -3.58 8.86
C LEU A 115 10.42 -4.00 9.40
N LYS A 116 11.41 -3.10 9.36
CA LYS A 116 12.75 -3.31 9.95
C LYS A 116 12.76 -3.19 11.47
N ARG A 117 11.62 -2.82 12.09
CA ARG A 117 11.54 -2.49 13.52
C ARG A 117 12.51 -1.36 13.89
N ASP A 118 12.62 -0.36 13.01
CA ASP A 118 13.41 0.86 13.21
C ASP A 118 12.49 2.03 13.58
N ARG A 119 12.29 2.23 14.89
CA ARG A 119 11.41 3.28 15.39
C ARG A 119 11.93 4.68 15.06
N ALA A 120 13.24 4.90 15.19
CA ALA A 120 13.84 6.20 14.88
C ALA A 120 13.71 6.53 13.40
N GLY A 121 13.94 5.54 12.53
CA GLY A 121 13.71 5.67 11.08
C GLY A 121 12.26 5.98 10.74
N LEU A 122 11.31 5.31 11.39
CA LEU A 122 9.88 5.53 11.19
C LEU A 122 9.45 6.95 11.60
N GLU A 123 9.89 7.42 12.77
CA GLU A 123 9.60 8.77 13.24
C GLU A 123 10.24 9.85 12.35
N ALA A 124 11.46 9.61 11.86
CA ALA A 124 12.12 10.50 10.91
C ALA A 124 11.39 10.53 9.55
N ALA A 125 10.94 9.38 9.03
CA ALA A 125 10.18 9.28 7.81
C ALA A 125 8.83 10.01 7.92
N ARG A 126 8.13 9.84 9.05
CA ARG A 126 6.92 10.58 9.38
C ARG A 126 7.16 12.10 9.39
N ALA A 127 8.23 12.57 10.03
CA ALA A 127 8.57 13.98 10.09
C ALA A 127 8.86 14.57 8.69
N ARG A 128 9.57 13.80 7.84
CA ARG A 128 9.79 14.18 6.44
C ARG A 128 8.48 14.26 5.66
N LEU A 129 7.61 13.24 5.79
CA LEU A 129 6.30 13.23 5.14
C LEU A 129 5.47 14.43 5.58
N ALA A 130 5.33 14.69 6.88
CA ALA A 130 4.55 15.82 7.40
C ALA A 130 5.07 17.20 6.97
N SER A 131 6.32 17.29 6.49
CA SER A 131 6.93 18.53 6.03
C SER A 131 6.73 18.78 4.52
N VAL A 132 6.08 17.87 3.79
CA VAL A 132 5.83 18.04 2.35
C VAL A 132 4.87 19.22 2.12
N PRO A 133 5.29 20.27 1.41
CA PRO A 133 4.49 21.46 1.22
C PRO A 133 3.26 21.17 0.36
N TYR A 134 2.16 21.85 0.65
CA TYR A 134 1.02 21.84 -0.23
C TYR A 134 1.36 22.56 -1.55
N PRO A 135 1.06 22.00 -2.73
CA PRO A 135 1.30 22.66 -4.00
C PRO A 135 0.53 23.98 -4.09
N LYS A 136 1.18 25.01 -4.65
CA LYS A 136 0.56 26.34 -4.84
C LYS A 136 -0.08 26.50 -6.23
N ASP A 137 -0.34 25.38 -6.90
CA ASP A 137 -0.90 25.39 -8.26
C ASP A 137 -2.34 25.89 -8.25
N LYS A 138 -2.68 26.70 -9.26
CA LYS A 138 -4.00 27.34 -9.39
C LYS A 138 -5.18 26.35 -9.47
N ASP A 139 -4.92 25.11 -9.88
CA ASP A 139 -5.93 24.07 -10.08
C ASP A 139 -6.10 23.19 -8.84
N MET A 140 -5.29 23.42 -7.79
CA MET A 140 -5.41 22.70 -6.51
C MET A 140 -6.43 23.40 -5.61
N PRO A 141 -7.41 22.66 -5.02
CA PRO A 141 -8.33 23.22 -4.05
C PRO A 141 -7.60 23.82 -2.85
N PRO A 142 -8.19 24.77 -2.11
CA PRO A 142 -7.56 25.26 -0.89
C PRO A 142 -7.45 24.15 0.16
N LEU A 143 -6.35 24.13 0.90
CA LEU A 143 -6.17 23.26 2.04
C LEU A 143 -6.99 23.80 3.23
N GLN A 144 -7.93 23.01 3.74
CA GLN A 144 -8.80 23.35 4.87
C GLN A 144 -8.49 22.41 6.05
N ASP A 145 -7.95 22.93 7.13
CA ASP A 145 -7.57 22.16 8.34
C ASP A 145 -6.69 20.92 8.03
N GLY A 146 -5.80 21.03 7.05
CA GLY A 146 -4.94 19.93 6.60
C GLY A 146 -5.61 18.93 5.66
N TYR A 147 -6.80 19.24 5.14
CA TYR A 147 -7.51 18.41 4.17
C TYR A 147 -7.74 19.16 2.85
N VAL A 148 -7.66 18.42 1.76
CA VAL A 148 -8.09 18.83 0.43
C VAL A 148 -9.46 18.21 0.17
N VAL A 149 -10.41 19.03 -0.26
CA VAL A 149 -11.76 18.58 -0.64
C VAL A 149 -11.91 18.78 -2.14
N TRP A 150 -11.99 17.67 -2.86
CA TRP A 150 -12.34 17.66 -4.28
C TRP A 150 -13.86 17.52 -4.41
N PRO A 151 -14.55 18.52 -4.98
CA PRO A 151 -16.00 18.49 -5.08
C PRO A 151 -16.45 17.33 -5.96
N ALA A 152 -17.67 16.85 -5.70
CA ALA A 152 -18.30 15.85 -6.55
C ALA A 152 -18.44 16.37 -7.98
N THR A 153 -18.14 15.53 -8.97
CA THR A 153 -18.38 15.77 -10.40
C THR A 153 -19.23 14.64 -10.96
N SER A 154 -19.77 14.80 -12.17
CA SER A 154 -20.52 13.71 -12.80
C SER A 154 -19.65 12.44 -12.86
N GLY A 155 -20.13 11.35 -12.24
CA GLY A 155 -19.41 10.08 -12.14
C GLY A 155 -18.33 9.97 -11.06
N ARG A 156 -18.11 11.00 -10.22
CA ARG A 156 -17.14 10.97 -9.11
C ARG A 156 -17.72 11.63 -7.86
N SER A 157 -17.85 10.85 -6.79
CA SER A 157 -18.23 11.38 -5.47
C SER A 157 -17.20 12.37 -4.95
N GLU A 158 -17.62 13.24 -4.03
CA GLU A 158 -16.69 14.11 -3.30
C GLU A 158 -15.59 13.27 -2.64
N MET A 159 -14.36 13.76 -2.73
CA MET A 159 -13.22 13.11 -2.08
C MET A 159 -12.52 14.08 -1.15
N LYS A 160 -12.47 13.70 0.12
CA LYS A 160 -11.73 14.39 1.17
C LYS A 160 -10.47 13.61 1.49
N MET A 161 -9.31 14.25 1.36
CA MET A 161 -8.01 13.64 1.59
C MET A 161 -7.16 14.50 2.52
N ARG A 162 -6.50 13.89 3.50
CA ARG A 162 -5.51 14.60 4.34
C ARG A 162 -4.26 14.90 3.50
N TRP A 163 -3.71 16.09 3.65
CA TRP A 163 -2.41 16.42 3.08
C TRP A 163 -1.31 16.31 4.15
N PRO A 164 -0.14 15.76 3.78
CA PRO A 164 0.14 14.99 2.57
C PRO A 164 -0.58 13.64 2.56
N PRO A 165 -0.77 13.02 1.37
CA PRO A 165 -1.36 11.69 1.28
C PRO A 165 -0.64 10.70 2.20
N ASN A 166 -1.39 9.75 2.74
CA ASN A 166 -0.89 8.67 3.59
C ASN A 166 -0.26 9.09 4.94
N LEU A 167 -0.28 10.38 5.31
CA LEU A 167 0.24 10.80 6.63
C LEU A 167 -0.51 10.12 7.78
N ASP A 168 -1.82 9.91 7.64
CA ASP A 168 -2.64 9.19 8.61
C ASP A 168 -2.30 7.69 8.70
N VAL A 169 -1.82 7.08 7.60
CA VAL A 169 -1.25 5.73 7.61
C VAL A 169 -0.02 5.69 8.52
N VAL A 170 0.93 6.61 8.28
CA VAL A 170 2.20 6.63 9.01
C VAL A 170 1.98 6.98 10.48
N ASP A 171 1.05 7.89 10.78
CA ASP A 171 0.59 8.14 12.15
C ASP A 171 0.10 6.86 12.83
N GLY A 172 -0.67 6.03 12.11
CA GLY A 172 -1.13 4.73 12.60
C GLY A 172 0.00 3.74 12.86
N LEU A 173 1.00 3.68 11.97
CA LEU A 173 2.19 2.84 12.17
C LEU A 173 3.00 3.25 13.40
N VAL A 174 3.18 4.55 13.63
CA VAL A 174 3.86 5.06 14.83
C VAL A 174 3.06 4.73 16.09
N LYS A 175 1.74 4.94 16.06
CA LYS A 175 0.85 4.69 17.19
C LYS A 175 0.80 3.21 17.57
N CYS A 176 0.69 2.34 16.57
CA CYS A 176 0.61 0.89 16.72
C CYS A 176 1.95 0.21 16.39
N TYR A 177 3.05 0.82 16.82
CA TYR A 177 4.39 0.34 16.47
C TYR A 177 4.65 -1.12 16.88
N ASP A 178 4.08 -1.58 17.99
CA ASP A 178 4.31 -2.95 18.49
C ASP A 178 3.33 -3.99 17.94
N GLU A 179 2.39 -3.57 17.09
CA GLU A 179 1.46 -4.47 16.41
C GLU A 179 2.07 -5.07 15.13
N PRO A 180 1.56 -6.21 14.64
CA PRO A 180 1.87 -6.68 13.29
C PRO A 180 1.49 -5.66 12.22
N TYR A 181 2.17 -5.69 11.07
CA TYR A 181 1.90 -4.75 9.96
C TYR A 181 0.42 -4.73 9.56
N SER A 182 -0.21 -5.89 9.39
CA SER A 182 -1.63 -6.03 9.03
C SER A 182 -2.58 -5.32 10.00
N VAL A 183 -2.19 -5.19 11.26
CA VAL A 183 -2.94 -4.48 12.28
C VAL A 183 -2.61 -2.99 12.25
N ALA A 184 -1.33 -2.63 12.29
CA ALA A 184 -0.90 -1.23 12.36
C ALA A 184 -1.32 -0.42 11.13
N TYR A 185 -1.30 -1.05 9.95
CA TYR A 185 -1.66 -0.43 8.67
C TYR A 185 -3.17 -0.20 8.52
N GLY A 186 -3.99 -1.21 8.86
CA GLY A 186 -5.41 -1.24 8.51
C GLY A 186 -6.39 -1.05 9.66
N ALA A 187 -6.00 -1.29 10.92
CA ALA A 187 -6.96 -1.24 12.02
C ALA A 187 -7.41 0.19 12.32
N GLN A 188 -8.72 0.42 12.40
CA GLN A 188 -9.30 1.73 12.69
C GLN A 188 -8.75 2.33 14.00
N ARG A 189 -8.46 1.51 15.02
CA ARG A 189 -7.86 1.97 16.29
C ARG A 189 -6.47 2.61 16.11
N CYS A 190 -5.72 2.19 15.09
CA CYS A 190 -4.42 2.75 14.75
C CYS A 190 -4.59 4.02 13.91
N ARG A 191 -5.55 4.03 12.98
CA ARG A 191 -5.79 5.12 12.03
C ARG A 191 -6.54 6.32 12.60
N MET A 192 -7.32 6.13 13.67
CA MET A 192 -8.02 7.24 14.33
C MET A 192 -7.08 7.99 15.27
N TRP A 193 -6.94 9.29 14.99
CA TRP A 193 -6.53 10.27 16.00
C TRP A 193 -7.69 10.41 16.99
N THR A 194 -7.57 9.83 18.18
CA THR A 194 -8.45 10.22 19.30
C THR A 194 -8.05 11.64 19.65
N SER A 195 -8.79 12.63 19.15
CA SER A 195 -8.70 13.97 19.67
C SER A 195 -9.22 13.90 21.09
N THR A 196 -8.33 13.82 22.06
CA THR A 196 -8.66 14.08 23.46
C THR A 196 -8.93 15.58 23.59
N PHE A 197 -10.03 16.07 23.00
CA PHE A 197 -10.69 17.23 23.55
C PHE A 197 -11.55 16.72 24.70
N SER A 198 -10.90 16.59 25.86
CA SER A 198 -11.62 16.70 27.12
C SER A 198 -11.96 18.16 27.32
N LYS A 199 -13.24 18.49 27.22
CA LYS A 199 -14.04 19.16 28.26
C LYS A 199 -15.52 19.15 27.85
#